data_AF-A0A847AQU2-F1
#
_entry.id   AF-A0A847AQU2-F1
#
_cell.length_a   1.000
_cell.length_b   1.000
_cell.length_c   1.000
_cell.angle_alpha   90.00
_cell.angle_beta   90.00
_cell.angle_gamma   90.00
#
_symmetry.space_group_name_H-M   'P 1'
#
loop_
_entity.id
_entity.type
_entity.pdbx_description
1 polymer ?
#
loop_
_entity_poly.entity_id
_entity_poly.type
_entity_poly.pdbx_seq_one_letter_code
_entity_poly.pdbx_strand_id
1 'polypeptide(L)'
;MRDQYEVLLQNIEGEGLLYNYGNYYSDASKLPILLKEDTLKIGYKDENRAGIAGFSDLVDFSIAKGGRILVFSHELSLAYDSLMSDSSKTYVEKGAYISAIGKSGDTFKITNYERFKDITGHWAKDSINQLASANILMETENDLYQPDKNMMGLDFLIFLQRATGITLDDLTASGE
;
A
#
# COMPACT_ATOMS: atom_id res chain seq x y z
N MET A 1 8.50 -18.77 -16.76
CA MET A 1 8.70 -19.07 -15.33
C MET A 1 9.03 -17.75 -14.66
N ARG A 2 8.08 -17.13 -13.97
CA ARG A 2 8.29 -15.84 -13.28
C ARG A 2 8.60 -16.19 -11.83
N ASP A 3 9.89 -16.20 -11.47
CA ASP A 3 10.31 -16.35 -10.08
C ASP A 3 9.76 -15.17 -9.27
N GLN A 4 9.10 -15.46 -8.15
CA GLN A 4 8.72 -14.44 -7.19
C GLN A 4 10.00 -13.91 -6.53
N TYR A 5 10.26 -12.61 -6.69
CA TYR A 5 11.46 -11.94 -6.19
C TYR A 5 11.18 -11.33 -4.81
N GLU A 6 11.52 -12.06 -3.75
CA GLU A 6 11.32 -11.61 -2.37
C GLU A 6 12.28 -10.47 -2.00
N VAL A 7 11.73 -9.43 -1.37
CA VAL A 7 12.50 -8.44 -0.61
C VAL A 7 12.65 -8.98 0.80
N LEU A 8 13.89 -9.14 1.28
CA LEU A 8 14.22 -9.72 2.57
C LEU A 8 14.76 -8.64 3.50
N LEU A 9 14.37 -8.63 4.77
CA LEU A 9 15.10 -7.86 5.77
C LEU A 9 16.18 -8.76 6.37
N GLN A 10 17.44 -8.35 6.29
CA GLN A 10 18.57 -9.05 6.91
C GLN A 10 19.17 -8.19 8.02
N ASN A 11 19.35 -8.79 9.20
CA ASN A 11 20.14 -8.17 10.25
C ASN A 11 21.60 -8.54 10.03
N ILE A 12 22.42 -7.57 9.62
CA ILE A 12 23.87 -7.76 9.42
C ILE A 12 24.58 -6.77 10.34
N GLU A 13 25.38 -7.29 11.26
CA GLU A 13 26.17 -6.49 12.22
C GLU A 13 25.34 -5.50 13.08
N GLY A 14 24.05 -5.80 13.29
CA GLY A 14 23.15 -4.96 14.09
C GLY A 14 22.39 -3.90 13.28
N GLU A 15 22.64 -3.79 11.97
CA GLU A 15 21.87 -2.94 11.06
C GLU A 15 20.79 -3.77 10.34
N GLY A 16 19.56 -3.25 10.31
CA GLY A 16 18.44 -3.85 9.60
C GLY A 16 18.45 -3.43 8.13
N LEU A 17 18.87 -4.34 7.25
CA LEU A 17 19.06 -4.06 5.83
C LEU A 17 17.91 -4.62 5.00
N LEU A 18 17.34 -3.77 4.14
CA LEU A 18 16.41 -4.21 3.11
C LEU A 18 17.22 -4.76 1.91
N TYR A 19 17.10 -6.05 1.66
CA TYR A 19 17.82 -6.82 0.67
C TYR A 19 16.91 -7.22 -0.50
N ASN A 20 17.33 -6.90 -1.72
CA ASN A 20 16.77 -7.50 -2.93
C ASN A 20 17.89 -7.75 -3.95
N TYR A 21 18.05 -9.01 -4.35
CA TYR A 21 18.96 -9.45 -5.42
C TYR A 21 20.37 -8.84 -5.36
N GLY A 22 21.03 -8.91 -4.19
CA GLY A 22 22.41 -8.45 -4.01
C GLY A 22 22.60 -6.95 -3.82
N ASN A 23 21.53 -6.15 -3.81
CA ASN A 23 21.58 -4.72 -3.52
C ASN A 23 21.01 -4.45 -2.12
N TYR A 24 21.73 -3.66 -1.32
CA TYR A 24 21.28 -3.18 -0.01
C TYR A 24 20.63 -1.81 -0.20
N TYR A 25 19.34 -1.71 0.10
CA TYR A 25 18.54 -0.52 -0.30
C TYR A 25 18.61 0.63 0.71
N SER A 26 18.99 0.35 1.96
CA SER A 26 19.48 1.26 3.01
C SER A 26 19.27 0.59 4.38
N ASP A 27 19.97 1.06 5.41
CA ASP A 27 19.64 0.78 6.80
C ASP A 27 18.29 1.43 7.14
N ALA A 28 17.29 0.61 7.49
CA ALA A 28 15.93 1.06 7.78
C ALA A 28 15.89 2.12 8.90
N SER A 29 16.83 2.09 9.84
CA SER A 29 16.91 3.04 10.95
C SER A 29 17.34 4.45 10.51
N LYS A 30 17.91 4.60 9.30
CA LYS A 30 18.41 5.86 8.74
C LYS A 30 17.49 6.44 7.65
N LEU A 31 16.36 5.79 7.37
CA LEU A 31 15.43 6.24 6.35
C LEU A 31 14.74 7.56 6.77
N PRO A 32 14.57 8.51 5.83
CA PRO A 32 13.85 9.74 6.13
C PRO A 32 12.37 9.47 6.40
N ILE A 33 11.77 10.25 7.30
CA ILE A 33 10.32 10.29 7.45
C ILE A 33 9.73 11.05 6.27
N LEU A 34 8.80 10.41 5.57
CA LEU A 34 8.06 10.96 4.45
C LEU A 34 6.75 11.59 4.93
N LEU A 35 6.46 12.76 4.40
CA LEU A 35 5.21 13.48 4.57
C LEU A 35 4.34 13.31 3.33
N LYS A 36 3.07 13.68 3.48
CA LYS A 36 2.20 13.86 2.32
C LYS A 36 2.74 15.01 1.46
N GLU A 37 2.56 14.92 0.15
CA GLU A 37 3.10 15.85 -0.86
C GLU A 37 4.62 15.76 -1.08
N ASP A 38 5.32 14.84 -0.39
CA ASP A 38 6.73 14.61 -0.64
C ASP A 38 6.98 14.04 -2.04
N THR A 39 8.16 14.38 -2.56
CA THR A 39 8.67 13.85 -3.83
C THR A 39 9.96 13.07 -3.60
N LEU A 40 9.93 11.79 -3.90
CA LEU A 40 11.10 10.93 -3.96
C LEU A 40 11.76 11.10 -5.32
N LYS A 41 12.97 11.69 -5.36
CA LYS A 41 13.74 11.86 -6.59
C LYS A 41 14.93 10.91 -6.65
N ILE A 42 14.98 10.08 -7.68
CA ILE A 42 16.11 9.20 -7.94
C ILE A 42 17.31 10.05 -8.36
N GLY A 43 18.41 9.91 -7.62
CA GLY A 43 19.63 10.66 -7.86
C GLY A 43 20.41 10.15 -9.08
N TYR A 44 21.48 10.87 -9.44
CA TYR A 44 22.31 10.55 -10.61
C TYR A 44 23.18 9.29 -10.49
N LYS A 45 23.17 8.64 -9.31
CA LYS A 45 23.87 7.38 -9.06
C LYS A 45 22.96 6.14 -9.21
N ASP A 46 21.74 6.31 -9.73
CA ASP A 46 20.72 5.27 -9.91
C ASP A 46 20.32 4.50 -8.63
N GLU A 47 20.60 5.08 -7.47
CA GLU A 47 20.16 4.53 -6.19
C GLU A 47 18.65 4.76 -6.04
N ASN A 48 17.93 3.66 -5.84
CA ASN A 48 16.52 3.69 -5.43
C ASN A 48 16.35 4.52 -4.17
N ARG A 49 15.15 5.09 -3.99
CA ARG A 49 14.85 5.95 -2.85
C ARG A 49 13.82 5.30 -1.97
N ALA A 50 14.04 5.33 -0.67
CA ALA A 50 13.09 4.83 0.30
C ALA A 50 12.89 5.82 1.45
N GLY A 51 11.80 5.67 2.17
CA GLY A 51 11.48 6.42 3.38
C GLY A 51 10.39 5.75 4.18
N ILE A 52 10.17 6.25 5.40
CA ILE A 52 9.15 5.75 6.33
C ILE A 52 7.97 6.70 6.32
N ALA A 53 6.76 6.20 6.09
CA ALA A 53 5.55 7.00 6.10
C ALA A 53 5.31 7.62 7.49
N GLY A 54 5.34 8.95 7.58
CA GLY A 54 5.01 9.71 8.79
C GLY A 54 3.51 9.86 9.04
N PHE A 55 2.67 9.27 8.18
CA PHE A 55 1.22 9.46 8.11
C PHE A 55 0.50 8.14 7.90
N SER A 56 -0.77 8.09 8.31
CA SER A 56 -1.74 7.10 7.86
C SER A 56 -2.74 7.78 6.93
N ASP A 57 -2.83 7.38 5.67
CA ASP A 57 -3.91 7.81 4.77
C ASP A 57 -3.96 7.03 3.47
N LEU A 58 -5.02 7.27 2.70
CA LEU A 58 -5.11 6.90 1.30
C LEU A 58 -4.31 7.90 0.46
N VAL A 59 -3.39 7.40 -0.35
CA VAL A 59 -2.50 8.22 -1.20
C VAL A 59 -2.61 7.81 -2.65
N ASP A 60 -2.32 8.76 -3.55
CA ASP A 60 -2.10 8.52 -4.97
C ASP A 60 -0.62 8.75 -5.29
N PHE A 61 0.02 7.74 -5.86
CA PHE A 61 1.39 7.82 -6.32
C PHE A 61 1.47 8.31 -7.77
N SER A 62 2.15 9.42 -8.00
CA SER A 62 2.63 9.76 -9.34
C SER A 62 3.90 8.96 -9.61
N ILE A 63 3.82 8.00 -10.54
CA ILE A 63 4.91 7.04 -10.82
C ILE A 63 5.53 7.39 -12.17
N ALA A 64 6.85 7.57 -12.20
CA ALA A 64 7.58 7.79 -13.44
C ALA A 64 7.41 6.60 -14.40
N LYS A 65 7.45 6.84 -15.71
CA LYS A 65 7.22 5.81 -16.72
C LYS A 65 8.24 4.66 -16.59
N GLY A 66 7.75 3.46 -16.30
CA GLY A 66 8.58 2.27 -16.09
C GLY A 66 9.23 2.20 -14.71
N GLY A 67 8.91 3.13 -13.81
CA GLY A 67 9.23 3.04 -12.40
C GLY A 67 8.25 2.15 -11.64
N ARG A 68 8.54 1.91 -10.36
CA ARG A 68 7.74 1.08 -9.46
C ARG A 68 7.73 1.67 -8.06
N ILE A 69 6.59 1.58 -7.38
CA ILE A 69 6.45 1.84 -5.96
C ILE A 69 6.14 0.53 -5.26
N LEU A 70 6.87 0.27 -4.18
CA LEU A 70 6.57 -0.77 -3.21
C LEU A 70 6.23 -0.11 -1.88
N VAL A 71 5.19 -0.60 -1.21
CA VAL A 71 4.89 -0.27 0.17
C VAL A 71 4.93 -1.56 0.98
N PHE A 72 5.76 -1.57 2.00
CA PHE A 72 5.78 -2.62 3.02
C PHE A 72 5.14 -2.08 4.29
N SER A 73 4.33 -2.90 4.96
CA SER A 73 3.79 -2.58 6.28
C SER A 73 4.92 -2.35 7.29
N HIS A 74 4.59 -1.82 8.46
CA HIS A 74 5.56 -1.72 9.56
C HIS A 74 6.07 -3.11 10.01
N GLU A 75 5.29 -4.17 9.77
CA GLU A 75 5.66 -5.58 9.96
C GLU A 75 6.38 -6.20 8.75
N LEU A 76 6.73 -5.40 7.74
CA LEU A 76 7.49 -5.81 6.55
C LEU A 76 6.75 -6.76 5.60
N SER A 77 5.43 -6.86 5.71
CA SER A 77 4.61 -7.54 4.71
C SER A 77 4.40 -6.63 3.51
N LEU A 78 4.45 -7.18 2.29
CA LEU A 78 4.18 -6.41 1.07
C LEU A 78 2.71 -5.96 1.07
N ALA A 79 2.47 -4.67 1.31
CA ALA A 79 1.14 -4.07 1.39
C ALA A 79 0.68 -3.52 0.03
N TYR A 80 1.61 -3.05 -0.81
CA TYR A 80 1.29 -2.54 -2.14
C TYR A 80 2.48 -2.70 -3.09
N ASP A 81 2.16 -3.03 -4.35
CA ASP A 81 3.09 -3.05 -5.45
C ASP A 81 2.42 -2.46 -6.70
N SER A 82 2.96 -1.35 -7.19
CA SER A 82 2.40 -0.64 -8.34
C SER A 82 2.42 -1.42 -9.65
N LEU A 83 3.19 -2.51 -9.75
CA LEU A 83 3.18 -3.38 -10.93
C LEU A 83 2.09 -4.46 -10.87
N MET A 84 1.63 -4.80 -9.67
CA MET A 84 0.61 -5.84 -9.45
C MET A 84 -0.76 -5.24 -9.14
N SER A 85 -0.81 -3.96 -8.77
CA SER A 85 -2.06 -3.23 -8.54
C SER A 85 -2.58 -2.61 -9.83
N ASP A 86 -3.91 -2.64 -10.01
CA ASP A 86 -4.61 -1.94 -11.09
C ASP A 86 -4.75 -0.42 -10.83
N SER A 87 -4.23 0.09 -9.70
CA SER A 87 -4.37 1.47 -9.27
C SER A 87 -3.06 2.03 -8.75
N SER A 88 -2.81 3.32 -9.02
CA SER A 88 -1.74 4.10 -8.38
C SER A 88 -2.06 4.50 -6.94
N LYS A 89 -3.29 4.23 -6.48
CA LYS A 89 -3.81 4.63 -5.18
C LYS A 89 -3.82 3.46 -4.22
N THR A 90 -3.36 3.69 -3.00
CA THR A 90 -3.38 2.68 -1.94
C THR A 90 -3.43 3.31 -0.56
N TYR A 91 -3.88 2.56 0.44
CA TYR A 91 -3.74 2.96 1.83
C TYR A 91 -2.31 2.71 2.29
N VAL A 92 -1.74 3.70 2.97
CA VAL A 92 -0.43 3.62 3.59
C VAL A 92 -0.61 3.92 5.07
N GLU A 93 -0.20 2.98 5.91
CA GLU A 93 -0.18 3.16 7.36
C GLU A 93 1.08 3.92 7.80
N LYS A 94 0.96 4.64 8.91
CA LYS A 94 2.13 5.26 9.55
C LYS A 94 3.14 4.20 9.96
N GLY A 95 4.40 4.43 9.62
CA GLY A 95 5.49 3.49 9.86
C GLY A 95 5.73 2.52 8.70
N ALA A 96 4.88 2.50 7.68
CA ALA A 96 5.13 1.74 6.46
C ALA A 96 6.40 2.23 5.74
N TYR A 97 7.08 1.32 5.07
CA TYR A 97 8.25 1.63 4.24
C TYR A 97 7.82 1.80 2.79
N ILE A 98 8.09 2.97 2.22
CA ILE A 98 7.82 3.28 0.81
C ILE A 98 9.14 3.23 0.06
N SER A 99 9.23 2.43 -1.00
CA SER A 99 10.40 2.33 -1.88
C SER A 99 10.03 2.69 -3.31
N ALA A 100 10.73 3.67 -3.85
CA ALA A 100 10.65 4.14 -5.23
C ALA A 100 11.84 3.58 -6.03
N ILE A 101 11.51 2.82 -7.07
CA ILE A 101 12.45 2.17 -7.96
C ILE A 101 12.31 2.79 -9.35
N GLY A 102 13.40 3.31 -9.88
CA GLY A 102 13.40 4.03 -11.16
C GLY A 102 14.80 4.32 -11.66
N LYS A 103 14.90 5.22 -12.63
CA LYS A 103 16.16 5.66 -13.25
C LYS A 103 16.55 7.04 -12.73
N SER A 104 17.83 7.37 -12.88
CA SER A 104 18.37 8.71 -12.62
C SER A 104 17.46 9.81 -13.18
N GLY A 105 17.06 10.72 -12.29
CA GLY A 105 16.19 11.85 -12.61
C GLY A 105 14.70 11.58 -12.47
N ASP A 106 14.26 10.32 -12.33
CA ASP A 106 12.86 9.98 -12.09
C ASP A 106 12.38 10.60 -10.78
N THR A 107 11.12 11.03 -10.80
CA THR A 107 10.43 11.61 -9.64
C THR A 107 9.16 10.84 -9.35
N PHE A 108 8.95 10.52 -8.08
CA PHE A 108 7.76 9.87 -7.58
C PHE A 108 7.12 10.78 -6.55
N LYS A 109 5.86 11.14 -6.74
CA LYS A 109 5.14 12.04 -5.81
C LYS A 109 4.13 11.27 -5.01
N ILE A 110 4.06 11.59 -3.72
CA ILE A 110 3.06 11.06 -2.81
C ILE A 110 2.02 12.15 -2.62
N THR A 111 0.80 11.95 -3.12
CA THR A 111 -0.27 12.95 -2.96
C THR A 111 -1.40 12.37 -2.12
N ASN A 112 -2.02 13.19 -1.28
CA ASN A 112 -3.19 12.74 -0.54
C ASN A 112 -4.36 12.46 -1.49
N TYR A 113 -5.06 11.35 -1.31
CA TYR A 113 -6.26 11.03 -2.08
C TYR A 113 -7.46 10.84 -1.14
N GLU A 114 -8.47 11.70 -1.31
CA GLU A 114 -9.72 11.59 -0.55
C GLU A 114 -10.73 10.82 -1.40
N ARG A 115 -11.07 9.60 -0.96
CA ARG A 115 -12.07 8.76 -1.64
C ARG A 115 -13.49 9.01 -1.17
N PHE A 116 -13.67 9.20 0.13
CA PHE A 116 -14.99 9.43 0.74
C PHE A 116 -14.97 10.75 1.52
N LYS A 117 -15.92 11.63 1.23
CA LYS A 117 -15.96 12.97 1.85
C LYS A 117 -16.48 12.95 3.28
N ASP A 118 -17.29 11.95 3.62
CA ASP A 118 -18.00 11.81 4.88
C ASP A 118 -17.23 11.01 5.95
N ILE A 119 -15.99 10.62 5.68
CA ILE A 119 -15.13 9.95 6.65
C ILE A 119 -14.04 10.87 7.21
N THR A 120 -13.98 12.13 6.75
CA THR A 120 -13.01 13.11 7.24
C THR A 120 -13.25 13.42 8.72
N GLY A 121 -12.25 13.11 9.56
CA GLY A 121 -12.35 13.22 11.01
C GLY A 121 -13.07 12.06 11.71
N HIS A 122 -13.55 11.07 10.96
CA HIS A 122 -14.22 9.89 11.51
C HIS A 122 -13.20 8.89 12.08
N TRP A 123 -13.51 8.29 13.24
CA TRP A 123 -12.59 7.36 13.94
C TRP A 123 -12.22 6.13 13.09
N ALA A 124 -13.14 5.68 12.22
CA ALA A 124 -12.94 4.53 11.35
C ALA A 124 -12.30 4.87 9.99
N LYS A 125 -11.90 6.13 9.75
CA LYS A 125 -11.37 6.59 8.46
C LYS A 125 -10.28 5.65 7.91
N ASP A 126 -9.31 5.31 8.75
CA ASP A 126 -8.17 4.48 8.37
C ASP A 126 -8.62 3.07 7.94
N SER A 127 -9.45 2.41 8.74
CA SER A 127 -9.99 1.09 8.41
C SER A 127 -10.83 1.11 7.13
N ILE A 128 -11.64 2.15 6.94
CA ILE A 128 -12.46 2.34 5.73
C ILE A 128 -11.56 2.49 4.50
N ASN A 129 -10.56 3.37 4.56
CA ASN A 129 -9.62 3.59 3.47
C ASN A 129 -8.81 2.33 3.14
N GLN A 130 -8.38 1.58 4.16
CA GLN A 130 -7.68 0.32 3.99
C GLN A 130 -8.54 -0.70 3.23
N LEU A 131 -9.76 -0.96 3.70
CA LEU A 131 -10.70 -1.89 3.04
C LEU A 131 -11.07 -1.44 1.63
N ALA A 132 -11.22 -0.14 1.41
CA ALA A 132 -11.54 0.41 0.10
C ALA A 132 -10.37 0.27 -0.88
N SER A 133 -9.13 0.47 -0.41
CA SER A 133 -7.93 0.30 -1.24
C SER A 133 -7.72 -1.17 -1.66
N ALA A 134 -8.19 -2.12 -0.84
CA ALA A 134 -8.19 -3.55 -1.14
C ALA A 134 -9.40 -4.02 -1.97
N ASN A 135 -10.25 -3.10 -2.47
CA ASN A 135 -11.50 -3.41 -3.18
C ASN A 135 -12.51 -4.28 -2.38
N ILE A 136 -12.39 -4.34 -1.05
CA ILE A 136 -13.34 -5.04 -0.17
C ILE A 136 -14.59 -4.17 0.01
N LEU A 137 -14.36 -2.90 0.33
CA LEU A 137 -15.38 -1.88 0.47
C LEU A 137 -15.51 -1.11 -0.84
N MET A 138 -16.73 -1.05 -1.38
CA MET A 138 -17.04 -0.31 -2.60
C MET A 138 -17.81 0.97 -2.31
N GLU A 139 -17.67 1.93 -3.20
CA GLU A 139 -18.34 3.22 -3.11
C GLU A 139 -19.86 3.09 -3.14
N THR A 140 -20.53 4.00 -2.42
CA THR A 140 -21.91 4.32 -2.69
C THR A 140 -21.97 5.50 -3.67
N GLU A 141 -23.16 5.96 -4.01
CA GLU A 141 -23.30 7.12 -4.90
C GLU A 141 -22.59 8.38 -4.35
N ASN A 142 -22.00 9.17 -5.25
CA ASN A 142 -21.45 10.53 -4.99
C ASN A 142 -20.24 10.64 -4.04
N ASP A 143 -19.30 9.69 -4.04
CA ASP A 143 -18.08 9.70 -3.20
C ASP A 143 -18.39 9.71 -1.68
N LEU A 144 -19.47 9.02 -1.29
CA LEU A 144 -19.87 8.85 0.12
C LEU A 144 -19.75 7.38 0.52
N TYR A 145 -19.43 7.12 1.79
CA TYR A 145 -19.46 5.76 2.35
C TYR A 145 -20.61 5.53 3.34
N GLN A 146 -20.96 6.54 4.14
CA GLN A 146 -21.94 6.52 5.24
C GLN A 146 -21.48 5.65 6.43
N PRO A 147 -20.37 6.00 7.12
CA PRO A 147 -19.75 5.15 8.13
C PRO A 147 -20.63 4.86 9.36
N ASP A 148 -21.56 5.74 9.69
CA ASP A 148 -22.48 5.59 10.84
C ASP A 148 -23.79 4.86 10.48
N LYS A 149 -23.99 4.51 9.20
CA LYS A 149 -25.17 3.77 8.78
C LYS A 149 -25.05 2.31 9.19
N ASN A 150 -26.13 1.76 9.74
CA ASN A 150 -26.20 0.34 10.05
C ASN A 150 -25.97 -0.50 8.79
N MET A 151 -24.98 -1.39 8.87
CA MET A 151 -24.68 -2.38 7.84
C MET A 151 -25.72 -3.50 7.88
N MET A 152 -26.15 -3.99 6.71
CA MET A 152 -26.99 -5.19 6.63
C MET A 152 -26.12 -6.45 6.71
N GLY A 153 -26.69 -7.56 7.21
CA GLY A 153 -25.95 -8.84 7.26
C GLY A 153 -25.45 -9.30 5.88
N LEU A 154 -26.17 -8.98 4.80
CA LEU A 154 -25.74 -9.28 3.44
C LEU A 154 -24.49 -8.48 3.02
N ASP A 155 -24.41 -7.20 3.39
CA ASP A 155 -23.24 -6.36 3.09
C ASP A 155 -22.00 -6.91 3.78
N PHE A 156 -22.14 -7.36 5.04
CA PHE A 156 -21.08 -8.00 5.79
C PHE A 156 -20.59 -9.30 5.12
N LEU A 157 -21.51 -10.14 4.64
CA LEU A 157 -21.15 -11.36 3.91
C LEU A 157 -20.40 -11.04 2.61
N ILE A 158 -20.81 -10.00 1.87
CA ILE A 158 -20.10 -9.55 0.65
C ILE A 158 -18.68 -9.10 0.99
N PHE A 159 -18.47 -8.42 2.13
CA PHE A 159 -17.13 -8.01 2.57
C PHE A 159 -16.26 -9.22 2.88
N LEU A 160 -16.78 -10.22 3.60
CA LEU A 160 -16.05 -11.46 3.87
C LEU A 160 -15.70 -12.21 2.58
N GLN A 161 -16.63 -12.28 1.64
CA GLN A 161 -16.42 -12.92 0.34
C GLN A 161 -15.24 -12.26 -0.40
N ARG A 162 -15.18 -10.93 -0.44
CA ARG A 162 -14.09 -10.18 -1.09
C ARG A 162 -12.77 -10.29 -0.35
N ALA A 163 -12.81 -10.24 0.98
CA ALA A 163 -11.61 -10.31 1.81
C ALA A 163 -10.93 -11.68 1.77
N THR A 164 -11.73 -12.74 1.64
CA THR A 164 -11.24 -14.12 1.65
C THR A 164 -11.04 -14.70 0.25
N GLY A 165 -11.71 -14.12 -0.76
CA GLY A 165 -11.78 -14.69 -2.10
C GLY A 165 -12.66 -15.96 -2.20
N ILE A 166 -13.31 -16.37 -1.11
CA ILE A 166 -14.17 -17.56 -1.07
C ILE A 166 -15.41 -17.29 -1.93
N THR A 167 -15.69 -18.17 -2.87
CA THR A 167 -16.87 -18.13 -3.73
C THR A 167 -17.92 -19.15 -3.28
N LEU A 168 -19.13 -19.08 -3.83
CA LEU A 168 -20.18 -20.06 -3.55
C LEU A 168 -19.76 -21.48 -3.98
N ASP A 169 -18.91 -21.60 -4.99
CA ASP A 169 -18.39 -22.88 -5.48
C ASP A 169 -17.42 -23.51 -4.47
N ASP A 170 -16.63 -22.71 -3.77
CA ASP A 170 -15.73 -23.18 -2.71
C ASP A 170 -16.49 -23.75 -1.49
N LEU A 171 -17.71 -23.27 -1.24
CA LEU A 171 -18.57 -23.74 -0.16
C LEU A 171 -19.34 -25.02 -0.52
N THR A 172 -19.53 -25.31 -1.80
CA THR A 172 -20.22 -26.53 -2.24
C THR A 172 -19.26 -27.71 -2.45
N ALA A 173 -17.98 -27.45 -2.71
CA ALA A 173 -16.93 -28.47 -2.87
C ALA A 173 -16.45 -29.13 -1.56
N SER A 174 -16.83 -28.60 -0.39
CA SER A 174 -16.45 -29.15 0.93
C SER A 174 -17.45 -30.16 1.51
N GLY A 175 -18.45 -30.54 0.71
CA GLY A 175 -19.55 -31.44 1.09
C GLY A 175 -19.52 -32.85 0.48
N GLU A 176 -18.44 -33.27 -0.19
CA GLU A 176 -18.25 -34.64 -0.71
C GLU A 176 -17.09 -35.39 -0.02
#